data_AF-A0A925RWB7-F1
#
_entry.id   AF-A0A925RWB7-F1
#
_cell.length_a   1.000
_cell.length_b   1.000
_cell.length_c   1.000
_cell.angle_alpha   90.00
_cell.angle_beta   90.00
_cell.angle_gamma   90.00
#
_symmetry.space_group_name_H-M   'P 1'
#
loop_
_entity.id
_entity.type
_entity.pdbx_description
1 polymer ?
#
loop_
_entity_poly.entity_id
_entity_poly.type
_entity_poly.pdbx_seq_one_letter_code
_entity_poly.pdbx_strand_id
1 'polypeptide(L)'
;MRRLLTKWHIWLGWLVGVPLLIWTLTGLVMVAQPIATVRGEHLRAEAGPLDLGGVRPVLPRIDSRVRAVANVQLVQRAEGPVWIIHFADGGRRLADAATGRYLHFIDSAQAAILAEAAYAGDARLARVERFAA
;
A
#
# COMPACT_ATOMS: atom_id res chain seq x y z
N MET A 1 -19.82 -43.12 -38.56
CA MET A 1 -20.14 -42.23 -37.41
C MET A 1 -19.09 -42.23 -36.29
N ARG A 2 -18.68 -43.38 -35.71
CA ARG A 2 -17.79 -43.43 -34.52
C ARG A 2 -16.43 -42.72 -34.68
N ARG A 3 -15.77 -42.81 -35.84
CA ARG A 3 -14.45 -42.18 -36.09
C ARG A 3 -14.46 -40.65 -36.10
N LEU A 4 -15.59 -40.03 -36.45
CA LEU A 4 -15.76 -38.57 -36.44
C LEU A 4 -15.83 -38.05 -35.00
N LEU A 5 -16.61 -38.72 -34.15
CA LEU A 5 -16.71 -38.39 -32.73
C LEU A 5 -15.36 -38.49 -32.01
N THR A 6 -14.57 -39.54 -32.29
CA THR A 6 -13.23 -39.68 -31.69
C THR A 6 -12.27 -38.58 -32.15
N LYS A 7 -12.29 -38.20 -33.43
CA LYS A 7 -11.48 -37.08 -33.95
C LYS A 7 -11.87 -35.75 -33.30
N TRP A 8 -13.16 -35.47 -33.20
CA TRP A 8 -13.67 -34.26 -32.55
C TRP A 8 -13.38 -34.23 -31.05
N HIS A 9 -13.49 -35.37 -30.36
CA HIS A 9 -13.19 -35.46 -28.93
C HIS A 9 -11.72 -35.16 -28.62
N ILE A 10 -10.79 -35.68 -29.44
CA ILE A 10 -9.35 -35.38 -29.29
C ILE A 10 -9.08 -33.89 -29.54
N TRP A 11 -9.65 -33.31 -30.59
CA TRP A 11 -9.47 -31.89 -30.90
C TRP A 11 -10.05 -30.98 -29.83
N LEU A 12 -11.24 -31.28 -29.32
CA LEU A 12 -11.86 -30.55 -28.22
C LEU A 12 -11.05 -30.69 -26.94
N GLY A 13 -10.50 -31.88 -26.69
CA GLY A 13 -9.58 -32.15 -25.58
C GLY A 13 -8.34 -31.28 -25.62
N TRP A 14 -7.72 -31.09 -26.80
CA TRP A 14 -6.59 -30.16 -26.95
C TRP A 14 -7.03 -28.69 -26.83
N LEU A 15 -8.16 -28.31 -27.43
CA LEU A 15 -8.69 -26.95 -27.38
C LEU A 15 -8.96 -26.46 -25.95
N VAL A 16 -9.43 -27.34 -25.08
CA VAL A 16 -9.71 -27.01 -23.66
C VAL A 16 -8.50 -27.33 -22.78
N GLY A 17 -7.83 -28.45 -23.04
CA GLY A 17 -6.73 -28.94 -22.21
C GLY A 17 -5.51 -28.04 -22.24
N VAL A 18 -5.11 -27.50 -23.40
CA VAL A 18 -3.93 -26.61 -23.47
C VAL A 18 -4.15 -25.31 -22.69
N PRO A 19 -5.25 -24.56 -22.90
CA PRO A 19 -5.53 -23.38 -22.08
C PRO A 19 -5.63 -23.71 -20.60
N LEU A 20 -6.26 -24.83 -20.24
CA LEU A 20 -6.38 -25.25 -18.84
C LEU A 20 -5.02 -25.56 -18.21
N LEU A 21 -4.13 -26.26 -18.94
CA LEU A 21 -2.77 -26.56 -18.52
C LEU A 21 -1.93 -25.29 -18.36
N ILE A 22 -2.01 -24.37 -19.31
CA ILE A 22 -1.31 -23.07 -19.21
C ILE A 22 -1.84 -22.31 -17.99
N TRP A 23 -3.16 -22.26 -17.81
CA TRP A 23 -3.81 -21.57 -16.69
C TRP A 23 -3.45 -22.17 -15.33
N THR A 24 -3.40 -23.51 -15.20
CA THR A 24 -2.98 -24.15 -13.95
C THR A 24 -1.50 -23.94 -13.69
N LEU A 25 -0.64 -23.97 -14.71
CA LEU A 25 0.79 -23.70 -14.56
C LEU A 25 1.04 -22.26 -14.11
N THR A 26 0.37 -21.26 -14.69
CA THR A 26 0.49 -19.86 -14.22
C THR A 26 -0.03 -19.70 -12.80
N GLY A 27 -1.19 -20.29 -12.48
CA GLY A 27 -1.73 -20.29 -11.11
C GLY A 27 -0.77 -20.94 -10.10
N LEU A 28 -0.16 -22.07 -10.47
CA LEU A 28 0.80 -22.77 -9.64
C LEU A 28 2.05 -21.92 -9.37
N VAL A 29 2.59 -21.25 -10.39
CA VAL A 29 3.73 -20.33 -10.23
C VAL A 29 3.38 -19.19 -9.27
N MET A 30 2.19 -18.61 -9.37
CA MET A 30 1.74 -17.54 -8.48
C MET A 30 1.63 -17.98 -7.02
N VAL A 31 1.19 -19.23 -6.76
CA VAL A 31 1.07 -19.78 -5.39
C VAL A 31 2.42 -20.22 -4.84
N ALA A 32 3.31 -20.72 -5.69
CA ALA A 32 4.65 -21.15 -5.28
C ALA A 32 5.56 -19.96 -4.87
N GLN A 33 5.27 -18.75 -5.35
CA GLN A 33 6.01 -17.56 -4.94
C GLN A 33 5.58 -17.08 -3.54
N PRO A 34 6.54 -16.76 -2.65
CA PRO A 34 6.21 -16.21 -1.34
C PRO A 34 5.34 -14.95 -1.45
N ILE A 35 4.24 -14.91 -0.70
CA ILE A 35 3.29 -13.78 -0.73
C ILE A 35 3.97 -12.44 -0.40
N ALA A 36 5.02 -12.46 0.42
CA ALA A 36 5.83 -11.29 0.78
C ALA A 36 6.57 -10.71 -0.44
N THR A 37 7.08 -11.56 -1.32
CA THR A 37 7.76 -11.14 -2.55
C THR A 37 6.77 -10.54 -3.54
N VAL A 38 5.61 -11.18 -3.73
CA VAL A 38 4.56 -10.71 -4.65
C VAL A 38 3.97 -9.37 -4.19
N ARG A 39 3.85 -9.14 -2.88
CA ARG A 39 3.38 -7.86 -2.32
C ARG A 39 4.44 -6.75 -2.37
N GLY A 40 5.68 -7.08 -2.73
CA GLY A 40 6.79 -6.13 -2.68
C GLY A 40 7.14 -5.71 -1.26
N GLU A 41 6.96 -6.59 -0.26
CA GLU A 41 7.30 -6.25 1.13
C GLU A 41 8.81 -5.96 1.26
N HIS A 42 9.63 -6.67 0.49
CA HIS A 42 11.07 -6.41 0.37
C HIS A 42 11.43 -5.04 -0.22
N LEU A 43 10.49 -4.36 -0.89
CA LEU A 43 10.68 -3.02 -1.43
C LEU A 43 10.26 -1.93 -0.44
N ARG A 44 9.62 -2.30 0.67
CA ARG A 44 9.26 -1.36 1.73
C ARG A 44 10.45 -1.19 2.66
N ALA A 45 10.87 0.06 2.84
CA ALA A 45 11.77 0.39 3.93
C ALA A 45 11.07 0.08 5.27
N GLU A 46 11.77 -0.58 6.18
CA GLU A 46 11.25 -0.78 7.54
C GLU A 46 11.09 0.58 8.22
N ALA A 47 9.93 0.78 8.85
CA ALA A 47 9.72 1.97 9.66
C ALA A 47 10.68 1.91 10.86
N GLY A 48 11.59 2.87 10.95
CA GLY A 48 12.48 3.00 12.10
C GLY A 48 11.69 3.14 13.42
N PRO A 49 12.32 2.88 14.56
CA PRO A 49 11.70 3.06 15.87
C PRO A 49 11.20 4.50 16.01
N LEU A 50 10.12 4.69 16.77
CA LEU A 50 9.61 6.02 17.09
C LEU A 50 10.68 6.78 17.86
N ASP A 51 11.27 7.79 17.24
CA ASP A 51 12.23 8.67 17.86
C ASP A 51 11.60 10.04 18.06
N LEU A 52 11.40 10.38 19.34
CA LEU A 52 10.85 11.67 19.73
C LEU A 52 11.94 12.74 19.86
N GLY A 53 13.22 12.40 19.78
CA GLY A 53 14.32 13.36 19.88
C GLY A 53 14.29 14.20 21.16
N GLY A 54 13.68 13.69 22.24
CA GLY A 54 13.44 14.42 23.49
C GLY A 54 12.24 15.38 23.48
N VAL A 55 11.49 15.46 22.37
CA VAL A 55 10.25 16.24 22.26
C VAL A 55 9.11 15.51 22.97
N ARG A 56 8.33 16.24 23.78
CA ARG A 56 7.10 15.71 24.36
C ARG A 56 5.97 15.83 23.33
N PRO A 57 5.34 14.71 22.92
CA PRO A 57 4.27 14.76 21.94
C PRO A 57 3.10 15.60 22.45
N VAL A 58 2.68 16.59 21.69
CA VAL A 58 1.50 17.39 21.98
C VAL A 58 0.33 16.81 21.19
N LEU A 59 -0.72 16.42 21.90
CA LEU A 59 -1.93 15.93 21.25
C LEU A 59 -2.59 17.08 20.46
N PRO A 60 -2.95 16.87 19.19
CA PRO A 60 -3.64 17.89 18.42
C PRO A 60 -5.01 18.19 19.03
N ARG A 61 -5.46 19.44 18.89
CA ARG A 61 -6.82 19.81 19.29
C ARG A 61 -7.81 19.20 18.29
N ILE A 62 -8.50 18.15 18.72
CA ILE A 62 -9.52 17.50 17.93
C ILE A 62 -10.88 17.85 18.51
N ASP A 63 -11.70 18.55 17.73
CA ASP A 63 -13.08 18.85 18.12
C ASP A 63 -13.97 17.65 17.79
N SER A 64 -14.13 16.77 18.77
CA SER A 64 -14.97 15.57 18.67
C SER A 64 -16.45 15.88 18.51
N ARG A 65 -16.89 17.12 18.77
CA ARG A 65 -18.27 17.57 18.52
C ARG A 65 -18.51 17.91 17.05
N VAL A 66 -17.45 18.33 16.33
CA VAL A 66 -17.50 18.61 14.90
C VAL A 66 -17.31 17.33 14.08
N ARG A 67 -16.38 16.46 14.48
CA ARG A 67 -16.12 15.21 13.79
C ARG A 67 -15.70 14.10 14.75
N ALA A 68 -16.48 13.02 14.78
CA ALA A 68 -16.17 11.86 15.61
C ALA A 68 -14.84 11.21 15.19
N VAL A 69 -13.99 10.91 16.17
CA VAL A 69 -12.68 10.30 15.97
C VAL A 69 -12.79 8.80 16.17
N ALA A 70 -12.30 8.03 15.22
CA ALA A 70 -12.24 6.57 15.32
C ALA A 70 -10.91 6.11 15.95
N ASN A 71 -9.79 6.70 15.53
CA ASN A 71 -8.46 6.30 16.00
C ASN A 71 -7.46 7.46 15.87
N VAL A 72 -6.52 7.56 16.83
CA VAL A 72 -5.41 8.52 16.80
C VAL A 72 -4.12 7.75 17.06
N GLN A 73 -3.18 7.83 16.12
CA GLN A 73 -1.93 7.09 16.19
C GLN A 73 -0.74 8.03 16.02
N LEU A 74 0.29 7.84 16.83
CA LEU A 74 1.58 8.50 16.66
C LEU A 74 2.49 7.56 15.87
N VAL A 75 2.98 8.02 14.72
CA VAL A 75 3.85 7.22 13.84
C VAL A 75 5.12 7.98 13.49
N GLN A 76 6.22 7.24 13.33
CA GLN A 76 7.46 7.78 12.79
C GLN A 76 7.33 7.91 11.27
N ARG A 77 7.67 9.08 10.71
CA ARG A 77 7.90 9.27 9.27
C ARG A 77 9.34 9.73 9.02
N ALA A 78 9.72 9.76 7.75
CA ALA A 78 11.00 10.30 7.29
C ALA A 78 11.25 11.73 7.79
N GLU A 79 10.20 12.56 7.84
CA GLU A 79 10.29 13.96 8.28
C GLU A 79 10.19 14.14 9.81
N GLY A 80 9.92 13.06 10.56
CA GLY A 80 9.73 13.10 12.01
C GLY A 80 8.43 12.43 12.49
N PRO A 81 8.18 12.44 13.81
CA PRO A 81 6.96 11.88 14.39
C PRO A 81 5.72 12.69 14.02
N VAL A 82 4.65 12.02 13.60
CA VAL A 82 3.40 12.64 13.12
C VAL A 82 2.19 11.91 13.71
N TRP A 83 1.17 12.67 14.11
CA TRP A 83 -0.14 12.14 14.46
C TRP A 83 -0.97 11.86 13.21
N ILE A 84 -1.49 10.64 13.08
CA ILE A 84 -2.51 10.26 12.11
C ILE A 84 -3.85 10.17 12.84
N ILE A 85 -4.81 10.99 12.42
CA ILE A 85 -6.15 11.03 12.98
C ILE A 85 -7.10 10.43 11.95
N HIS A 86 -7.73 9.33 12.33
CA HIS A 86 -8.79 8.67 11.58
C HIS A 86 -10.14 9.09 12.16
N PHE A 87 -10.99 9.63 11.31
CA PHE A 87 -12.34 10.03 11.69
C PHE A 87 -13.35 8.93 11.33
N ALA A 88 -14.47 8.91 12.06
CA ALA A 88 -15.54 7.93 11.85
C ALA A 88 -16.24 8.09 10.49
N ASP A 89 -16.11 9.26 9.85
CA ASP A 89 -16.61 9.54 8.51
C ASP A 89 -15.67 9.06 7.38
N GLY A 90 -14.60 8.35 7.72
CA GLY A 90 -13.59 7.87 6.77
C GLY A 90 -12.52 8.92 6.41
N GLY A 91 -12.65 10.14 6.92
CA GLY A 91 -11.64 11.18 6.74
C GLY A 91 -10.33 10.87 7.48
N ARG A 92 -9.22 11.37 6.94
CA ARG A 92 -7.91 11.36 7.62
C ARG A 92 -7.30 12.76 7.68
N ARG A 93 -6.68 13.08 8.82
CA ARG A 93 -5.86 14.30 8.99
C ARG A 93 -4.53 13.94 9.64
N LEU A 94 -3.54 14.78 9.35
CA LEU A 94 -2.20 14.69 9.88
C LEU A 94 -1.96 15.87 10.80
N ALA A 95 -1.22 15.67 11.89
CA ALA A 95 -0.77 16.74 12.76
C ALA A 95 0.66 16.50 13.23
N ASP A 96 1.41 17.59 13.35
CA ASP A 96 2.78 17.58 13.83
C ASP A 96 2.83 17.13 15.30
N ALA A 97 3.72 16.18 15.63
CA ALA A 97 3.78 15.63 16.98
C ALA A 97 4.36 16.59 18.01
N ALA A 98 5.23 17.52 17.61
CA ALA A 98 5.86 18.48 18.52
C ALA A 98 4.92 19.63 18.89
N THR A 99 4.13 20.09 17.93
CA THR A 99 3.28 21.29 18.07
C THR A 99 1.79 20.97 18.21
N GLY A 100 1.34 19.78 17.81
CA GLY A 100 -0.07 19.42 17.74
C GLY A 100 -0.83 20.17 16.63
N ARG A 101 -0.13 20.88 15.73
CA ARG A 101 -0.75 21.64 14.65
C ARG A 101 -1.08 20.71 13.48
N TYR A 102 -2.27 20.86 12.90
CA TYR A 102 -2.63 20.15 11.68
C TYR A 102 -1.66 20.47 10.54
N LEU A 103 -1.15 19.43 9.91
CA LEU A 103 -0.32 19.54 8.72
C LEU A 103 -1.22 19.80 7.51
N HIS A 104 -0.71 20.60 6.58
CA HIS A 104 -1.34 20.79 5.27
C HIS A 104 -1.33 19.50 4.46
N PHE A 105 -2.11 19.48 3.39
CA PHE A 105 -2.01 18.40 2.41
C PHE A 105 -0.58 18.31 1.88
N ILE A 106 -0.09 17.08 1.78
CA ILE A 106 1.24 16.77 1.25
C ILE A 106 1.31 17.29 -0.18
N ASP A 107 2.29 18.13 -0.47
CA ASP A 107 2.57 18.60 -1.83
C ASP A 107 3.38 17.57 -2.63
N SER A 108 3.67 17.86 -3.90
CA SER A 108 4.40 16.93 -4.75
C SER A 108 5.85 16.71 -4.30
N ALA A 109 6.49 17.71 -3.69
CA ALA A 109 7.87 17.62 -3.23
C ALA A 109 7.97 16.77 -1.96
N GLN A 110 7.08 16.99 -1.00
CA GLN A 110 6.95 16.16 0.21
C GLN A 110 6.57 14.72 -0.16
N ALA A 111 5.66 14.54 -1.13
CA ALA A 111 5.30 13.21 -1.60
C ALA A 111 6.50 12.46 -2.21
N ALA A 112 7.37 13.16 -2.96
CA ALA A 112 8.60 12.59 -3.49
C ALA A 112 9.54 12.12 -2.37
N ILE A 113 9.81 12.99 -1.38
CA ILE A 113 10.68 12.67 -0.24
C ILE A 113 10.16 11.45 0.53
N LEU A 114 8.85 11.42 0.81
CA LEU A 114 8.22 10.30 1.51
C LEU A 114 8.27 9.00 0.68
N ALA A 115 8.11 9.09 -0.64
CA ALA A 115 8.16 7.93 -1.52
C ALA A 115 9.57 7.34 -1.59
N GLU A 116 10.59 8.20 -1.73
CA GLU A 116 12.00 7.79 -1.75
C GLU A 116 12.41 7.17 -0.40
N ALA A 117 12.03 7.77 0.71
CA ALA A 117 12.33 7.24 2.04
C ALA A 117 11.60 5.92 2.34
N ALA A 118 10.45 5.67 1.72
CA ALA A 118 9.67 4.44 1.92
C ALA A 118 10.12 3.28 1.00
N TYR A 119 10.97 3.54 0.02
CA TYR A 119 11.37 2.57 -0.99
C TYR A 119 12.79 2.04 -0.72
N ALA A 120 12.90 0.74 -0.50
CA ALA A 120 14.17 0.06 -0.21
C ALA A 120 14.91 -0.46 -1.46
N GLY A 121 14.38 -0.23 -2.66
CA GLY A 121 15.01 -0.66 -3.91
C GLY A 121 15.90 0.42 -4.55
N ASP A 122 16.54 0.07 -5.67
CA ASP A 122 17.51 0.95 -6.36
C ASP A 122 16.90 1.82 -7.48
N ALA A 123 15.60 1.67 -7.74
CA ALA A 123 14.90 2.47 -8.74
C ALA A 123 14.77 3.94 -8.32
N ARG A 124 14.84 4.85 -9.30
CA ARG A 124 14.66 6.29 -9.07
C ARG A 124 13.20 6.69 -9.25
N LEU A 125 12.77 7.70 -8.49
CA LEU A 125 11.45 8.30 -8.63
C LEU A 125 11.27 8.87 -10.04
N ALA A 126 10.29 8.36 -10.78
CA ALA A 126 10.05 8.77 -12.17
C ALA A 126 9.04 9.92 -12.30
N ARG A 127 7.94 9.87 -11.52
CA ARG A 127 6.85 10.85 -11.59
C ARG A 127 6.07 10.87 -10.29
N VAL A 128 5.60 12.05 -9.91
CA VAL A 128 4.60 12.26 -8.85
C VAL A 128 3.32 12.78 -9.49
N GLU A 129 2.21 12.10 -9.26
CA GLU A 129 0.89 12.48 -9.79
C GLU A 129 -0.15 12.43 -8.68
N ARG A 130 -1.04 13.42 -8.67
CA ARG A 130 -2.14 13.50 -7.71
C ARG A 130 -3.41 12.95 -8.34
N PHE A 131 -3.99 11.93 -7.71
CA PHE A 131 -5.29 11.39 -8.08
C PHE A 131 -6.41 12.13 -7.33
N ALA A 132 -7.55 12.31 -7.98
CA ALA A 132 -8.77 12.74 -7.31
C ALA A 132 -9.22 11.62 -6.35
N ALA A 133 -9.75 12.01 -5.19
CA ALA A 133 -10.29 11.09 -4.19
C ALA A 133 -11.70 10.64 -4.56
#